data_AF-A0AAP0P3U5-F1
#
_entry.id   AF-A0AAP0P3U5-F1
#
_cell.length_a   1.000
_cell.length_b   1.000
_cell.length_c   1.000
_cell.angle_alpha   90.00
_cell.angle_beta   90.00
_cell.angle_gamma   90.00
#
_symmetry.space_group_name_H-M   'P 1'
#
loop_
_entity.id
_entity.type
_entity.pdbx_description
1 polymer ?
#
loop_
_entity_poly.entity_id
_entity_poly.type
_entity_poly.pdbx_seq_one_letter_code
_entity_poly.pdbx_strand_id
1 'polypeptide(L)'
;MGGKKRRRAERERPTIHPRNRYSEKPPDFRVLASIYPSFEHFVFYSNDGRPRIDWTDFNATRELTRVLLHHDHGLQWWIPDGQLCPTVPNRLNYIHWIEDLLASNVVPKCNGGGDKVRGFDIGTGVNCIYPLLGSSLLGWSFVGSDVTDVAVEWAERNVGSNPHLSDLIEIRRAGSACISCSADGKSSSGGRDSESKNGYYGPLVLDGVVKDGEHFDFCMCNPPFFENMDEAGLNPKTSCGGTSEEMVCPGGEKAFITRIIEDSVVLKQSFR
;
A
#
# COMPACT_ATOMS: atom_id res chain seq x y z
N MET A 1 -46.50 24.09 -25.53
CA MET A 1 -46.19 23.12 -24.46
C MET A 1 -44.91 22.39 -24.83
N GLY A 2 -43.76 22.83 -24.32
CA GLY A 2 -42.46 22.17 -24.56
C GLY A 2 -42.11 21.28 -23.38
N GLY A 3 -42.24 19.96 -23.54
CA GLY A 3 -41.89 18.98 -22.52
C GLY A 3 -40.39 18.96 -22.25
N LYS A 4 -39.98 19.30 -21.02
CA LYS A 4 -38.61 19.09 -20.55
C LYS A 4 -38.35 17.59 -20.41
N LYS A 5 -37.58 17.01 -21.34
CA LYS A 5 -36.99 15.67 -21.16
C LYS A 5 -36.14 15.68 -19.89
N ARG A 6 -36.53 14.89 -18.87
CA ARG A 6 -35.69 14.63 -17.69
C ARG A 6 -34.41 13.93 -18.18
N ARG A 7 -33.25 14.57 -18.05
CA ARG A 7 -31.95 13.88 -18.14
C ARG A 7 -31.97 12.77 -17.09
N ARG A 8 -31.76 11.53 -17.53
CA ARG A 8 -31.52 10.39 -16.64
C ARG A 8 -30.25 10.73 -15.85
N ALA A 9 -30.35 10.86 -14.53
CA ALA A 9 -29.17 11.04 -13.68
C ALA A 9 -28.23 9.86 -13.97
N GLU A 10 -27.00 10.15 -14.41
CA GLU A 10 -25.95 9.16 -14.48
C GLU A 10 -25.81 8.54 -13.09
N ARG A 11 -25.85 7.21 -13.00
CA ARG A 11 -25.61 6.53 -11.73
C ARG A 11 -24.19 6.87 -11.30
N GLU A 12 -24.04 7.53 -10.15
CA GLU A 12 -22.74 7.77 -9.54
C GLU A 12 -22.00 6.43 -9.41
N ARG A 13 -20.71 6.42 -9.80
CA ARG A 13 -19.91 5.20 -9.73
C ARG A 13 -19.76 4.80 -8.26
N PRO A 14 -19.93 3.50 -7.91
CA PRO A 14 -19.70 3.04 -6.55
C PRO A 14 -18.28 3.40 -6.11
N THR A 15 -18.15 3.98 -4.91
CA THR A 15 -16.85 4.32 -4.29
C THR A 15 -16.11 3.10 -3.76
N ILE A 16 -16.79 1.95 -3.67
CA ILE A 16 -16.28 0.69 -3.15
C ILE A 16 -16.45 -0.40 -4.21
N HIS A 17 -15.43 -1.24 -4.34
CA HIS A 17 -15.43 -2.32 -5.33
C HIS A 17 -16.54 -3.34 -5.01
N PRO A 18 -17.30 -3.87 -5.99
CA PRO A 18 -18.43 -4.77 -5.71
C PRO A 18 -18.06 -6.04 -4.91
N ARG A 19 -16.89 -6.64 -5.18
CA ARG A 19 -16.37 -7.82 -4.44
C ARG A 19 -15.79 -7.49 -3.06
N ASN A 20 -15.65 -6.21 -2.72
CA ASN A 20 -15.20 -5.81 -1.39
C ASN A 20 -16.27 -6.18 -0.36
N ARG A 21 -15.90 -6.91 0.69
CA ARG A 21 -16.83 -7.35 1.74
C ARG A 21 -17.65 -6.21 2.34
N TYR A 22 -17.07 -5.01 2.42
CA TYR A 22 -17.71 -3.85 3.02
C TYR A 22 -18.60 -3.07 2.04
N SER A 23 -18.77 -3.54 0.80
CA SER A 23 -19.53 -2.85 -0.24
C SER A 23 -21.02 -2.73 0.09
N GLU A 24 -21.62 -3.82 0.54
CA GLU A 24 -23.03 -3.89 0.94
C GLU A 24 -23.22 -3.81 2.46
N LYS A 25 -22.22 -4.26 3.22
CA LYS A 25 -22.25 -4.37 4.68
C LYS A 25 -21.06 -3.63 5.29
N PRO A 26 -21.15 -2.31 5.47
CA PRO A 26 -20.10 -1.56 6.16
C PRO A 26 -19.92 -2.09 7.59
N PRO A 27 -18.74 -1.90 8.21
CA PRO A 27 -18.49 -2.33 9.58
C PRO A 27 -19.55 -1.83 10.56
N ASP A 28 -20.15 -2.74 11.32
CA ASP A 28 -21.07 -2.40 12.40
C ASP A 28 -20.29 -2.20 13.71
N PHE A 29 -20.00 -0.94 14.03
CA PHE A 29 -19.22 -0.60 15.22
C PHE A 29 -19.89 -1.01 16.53
N ARG A 30 -21.23 -1.11 16.58
CA ARG A 30 -21.93 -1.60 17.78
C ARG A 30 -21.65 -3.08 17.99
N VAL A 31 -21.75 -3.87 16.91
CA VAL A 31 -21.45 -5.31 16.97
C VAL A 31 -19.98 -5.53 17.31
N LEU A 32 -19.06 -4.82 16.64
CA LEU A 32 -17.63 -4.95 16.90
C LEU A 32 -17.27 -4.56 18.34
N ALA A 33 -17.82 -3.46 18.87
CA ALA A 33 -17.62 -3.07 20.26
C ALA A 33 -18.10 -4.13 21.26
N SER A 34 -19.22 -4.80 20.97
CA SER A 34 -19.75 -5.87 21.84
C SER A 34 -18.87 -7.14 21.86
N ILE A 35 -18.06 -7.36 20.83
CA ILE A 35 -17.20 -8.53 20.68
C ILE A 35 -15.77 -8.23 21.17
N TYR A 36 -15.29 -7.00 20.96
CA TYR A 36 -13.94 -6.57 21.25
C TYR A 36 -13.94 -5.45 22.30
N PRO A 37 -13.79 -5.77 23.61
CA PRO A 37 -13.76 -4.77 24.67
C PRO A 37 -12.68 -3.70 24.48
N SER A 38 -11.55 -4.07 23.87
CA SER A 38 -10.48 -3.13 23.53
C SER A 38 -10.93 -2.05 22.53
N PHE A 39 -11.89 -2.36 21.65
CA PHE A 39 -12.46 -1.41 20.69
C PHE A 39 -13.66 -0.64 21.27
N GLU A 40 -14.39 -1.22 22.22
CA GLU A 40 -15.55 -0.58 22.86
C GLU A 40 -15.22 0.82 23.39
N HIS A 41 -14.04 0.99 24.01
CA HIS A 41 -13.60 2.27 24.57
C HIS A 41 -13.47 3.41 23.56
N PHE A 42 -13.34 3.10 22.26
CA PHE A 42 -13.24 4.09 21.19
C PHE A 42 -14.58 4.41 20.52
N VAL A 43 -15.65 3.65 20.84
CA VAL A 43 -16.96 3.82 20.23
C VAL A 43 -17.83 4.74 21.08
N PHE A 44 -18.30 5.83 20.47
CA PHE A 44 -19.28 6.73 21.08
C PHE A 44 -20.55 6.80 20.23
N TYR A 45 -21.64 7.27 20.84
CA TYR A 45 -22.93 7.42 20.18
C TYR A 45 -23.22 8.89 19.92
N SER A 46 -23.53 9.23 18.67
CA SER A 46 -23.99 10.58 18.33
C SER A 46 -25.48 10.74 18.65
N ASN A 47 -26.00 11.97 18.51
CA ASN A 47 -27.40 12.30 18.80
C ASN A 47 -28.41 11.50 17.95
N ASP A 48 -27.97 10.95 16.82
CA ASP A 48 -28.75 10.07 15.94
C ASP A 48 -28.76 8.59 16.41
N GLY A 49 -28.13 8.28 17.55
CA GLY A 49 -28.01 6.94 18.11
C GLY A 49 -27.08 6.01 17.33
N ARG A 50 -26.33 6.53 16.34
CA ARG A 50 -25.39 5.74 15.53
C ARG A 50 -24.04 5.66 16.23
N PRO A 51 -23.43 4.46 16.30
CA PRO A 51 -22.08 4.30 16.82
C PRO A 51 -21.07 4.95 15.87
N ARG A 52 -20.08 5.64 16.43
CA ARG A 52 -19.02 6.35 15.71
C ARG A 52 -17.70 6.19 16.47
N ILE A 53 -16.61 6.45 15.76
CA ILE A 53 -15.28 6.60 16.37
C ILE A 53 -14.73 8.00 16.05
N ASP A 54 -13.74 8.43 16.81
CA ASP A 54 -12.98 9.64 16.50
C ASP A 54 -11.91 9.30 15.45
N TRP A 55 -12.11 9.78 14.23
CA TRP A 55 -11.19 9.52 13.11
C TRP A 55 -9.87 10.28 13.23
N THR A 56 -9.76 11.22 14.17
CA THR A 56 -8.52 11.95 14.46
C THR A 56 -7.66 11.24 15.51
N ASP A 57 -8.24 10.32 16.29
CA ASP A 57 -7.52 9.49 17.25
C ASP A 57 -6.82 8.32 16.53
N PHE A 58 -5.49 8.33 16.57
CA PHE A 58 -4.64 7.26 16.03
C PHE A 58 -4.95 5.91 16.68
N ASN A 59 -5.20 5.87 17.98
CA ASN A 59 -5.47 4.61 18.68
C ASN A 59 -6.82 4.03 18.29
N ALA A 60 -7.86 4.87 18.16
CA ALA A 60 -9.17 4.45 17.67
C ALA A 60 -9.09 3.87 16.25
N THR A 61 -8.36 4.52 15.34
CA THR A 61 -8.21 4.05 13.96
C THR A 61 -7.33 2.80 13.86
N ARG A 62 -6.23 2.71 14.61
CA ARG A 62 -5.39 1.50 14.71
C ARG A 62 -6.17 0.31 15.25
N GLU A 63 -6.95 0.52 16.31
CA GLU A 63 -7.74 -0.54 16.92
C GLU A 63 -8.88 -1.00 16.01
N LEU A 64 -9.57 -0.07 15.33
CA LEU A 64 -10.55 -0.44 14.30
C LEU A 64 -9.91 -1.30 13.21
N THR A 65 -8.75 -0.89 12.68
CA THR A 65 -8.04 -1.64 11.64
C THR A 65 -7.65 -3.03 12.12
N ARG A 66 -7.10 -3.16 13.34
CA ARG A 66 -6.78 -4.45 13.95
C ARG A 66 -8.02 -5.34 14.06
N VAL A 67 -9.13 -4.80 14.59
CA VAL A 67 -10.37 -5.54 14.76
C VAL A 67 -10.93 -6.00 13.42
N LEU A 68 -10.93 -5.17 12.39
CA LEU A 68 -11.38 -5.56 11.06
C LEU A 68 -10.51 -6.66 10.45
N LEU A 69 -9.19 -6.54 10.53
CA LEU A 69 -8.26 -7.56 10.04
C LEU A 69 -8.44 -8.89 10.75
N HIS A 70 -8.59 -8.85 12.07
CA HIS A 70 -8.82 -10.04 12.88
C HIS A 70 -10.19 -10.67 12.61
N HIS A 71 -11.26 -9.89 12.70
CA HIS A 71 -12.64 -10.36 12.63
C HIS A 71 -12.99 -10.87 11.23
N ASP A 72 -12.62 -10.12 10.20
CA ASP A 72 -13.06 -10.40 8.84
C ASP A 72 -12.05 -11.21 8.02
N HIS A 73 -10.76 -11.07 8.30
CA HIS A 73 -9.69 -11.64 7.47
C HIS A 73 -8.83 -12.68 8.20
N GLY A 74 -9.10 -12.93 9.49
CA GLY A 74 -8.35 -13.89 10.30
C GLY A 74 -6.88 -13.48 10.51
N LEU A 75 -6.56 -12.19 10.35
CA LEU A 75 -5.20 -11.68 10.39
C LEU A 75 -4.86 -11.11 11.78
N GLN A 76 -3.76 -11.58 12.35
CA GLN A 76 -3.12 -10.96 13.53
C GLN A 76 -2.25 -9.80 13.04
N TRP A 77 -2.48 -8.59 13.53
CA TRP A 77 -1.84 -7.41 12.96
C TRP A 77 -1.65 -6.31 14.00
N TRP A 78 -0.51 -5.61 13.94
CA TRP A 78 -0.26 -4.43 14.75
C TRP A 78 0.78 -3.50 14.10
N ILE A 79 0.74 -2.21 14.45
CA ILE A 79 1.75 -1.21 14.05
C ILE A 79 2.16 -0.36 15.26
N PRO A 80 3.40 0.14 15.30
CA PRO A 80 3.86 1.02 16.37
C PRO A 80 3.24 2.42 16.22
N ASP A 81 3.40 3.23 17.25
CA ASP A 81 2.86 4.59 17.29
C ASP A 81 3.49 5.48 16.20
N GLY A 82 2.71 6.44 15.68
CA GLY A 82 3.18 7.45 14.72
C GLY A 82 3.26 7.01 13.26
N GLN A 83 3.00 5.74 12.96
CA GLN A 83 3.05 5.21 11.59
C GLN A 83 1.74 5.42 10.82
N LEU A 84 1.78 5.25 9.50
CA LEU A 84 0.57 5.32 8.69
C LEU A 84 -0.37 4.13 8.97
N CYS A 85 -1.55 4.41 9.53
CA CYS A 85 -2.58 3.41 9.78
C CYS A 85 -3.46 3.20 8.53
N PRO A 86 -3.50 2.00 7.93
CA PRO A 86 -4.27 1.77 6.71
C PRO A 86 -5.77 1.62 7.00
N THR A 87 -6.60 2.11 6.08
CA THR A 87 -8.06 1.86 6.10
C THR A 87 -8.40 0.61 5.31
N VAL A 88 -8.73 -0.49 5.99
CA VAL A 88 -8.95 -1.82 5.38
C VAL A 88 -9.88 -1.81 4.16
N PRO A 89 -11.07 -1.15 4.19
CA PRO A 89 -11.96 -1.14 3.03
C PRO A 89 -11.32 -0.50 1.78
N ASN A 90 -10.53 0.56 1.94
CA ASN A 90 -9.88 1.21 0.82
C ASN A 90 -8.74 0.35 0.24
N ARG A 91 -7.98 -0.33 1.09
CA ARG A 91 -6.89 -1.22 0.65
C ARG A 91 -7.42 -2.45 -0.09
N LEU A 92 -8.56 -2.99 0.33
CA LEU A 92 -9.27 -4.06 -0.39
C LEU A 92 -9.76 -3.64 -1.78
N ASN A 93 -10.16 -2.38 -1.97
CA ASN A 93 -10.54 -1.89 -3.31
C ASN A 93 -9.39 -2.05 -4.30
N TYR A 94 -8.16 -1.75 -3.87
CA TYR A 94 -6.98 -1.86 -4.73
C TYR A 94 -6.67 -3.33 -5.06
N ILE A 95 -6.73 -4.23 -4.07
CA ILE A 95 -6.56 -5.67 -4.28
C ILE A 95 -7.55 -6.20 -5.33
N HIS A 96 -8.84 -5.88 -5.21
CA HIS A 96 -9.84 -6.32 -6.17
C HIS A 96 -9.71 -5.65 -7.55
N TRP A 97 -9.21 -4.41 -7.60
CA TRP A 97 -8.93 -3.76 -8.87
C TRP A 97 -7.77 -4.44 -9.61
N ILE A 98 -6.73 -4.87 -8.89
CA ILE A 98 -5.66 -5.69 -9.46
C ILE A 98 -6.24 -7.04 -9.91
N GLU A 99 -7.08 -7.69 -9.10
CA GLU A 99 -7.76 -8.93 -9.49
C GLU A 99 -8.51 -8.80 -10.84
N ASP A 100 -9.25 -7.69 -11.03
CA ASP A 100 -9.91 -7.38 -12.31
C ASP A 100 -8.89 -7.13 -13.44
N LEU A 101 -7.81 -6.40 -13.16
CA LEU A 101 -6.77 -6.10 -14.15
C LEU A 101 -6.11 -7.39 -14.65
N LEU A 102 -5.78 -8.31 -13.76
CA LEU A 102 -5.18 -9.61 -14.08
C LEU A 102 -6.16 -10.55 -14.82
N ALA A 103 -7.46 -10.41 -14.58
CA ALA A 103 -8.51 -11.14 -15.31
C ALA A 103 -8.86 -10.51 -16.68
N SER A 104 -8.40 -9.28 -16.93
CA SER A 104 -8.69 -8.55 -18.16
C SER A 104 -7.90 -9.08 -19.36
N ASN A 105 -8.27 -8.61 -20.56
CA ASN A 105 -7.53 -8.91 -21.79
C ASN A 105 -6.35 -7.93 -22.04
N VAL A 106 -6.11 -6.99 -21.12
CA VAL A 106 -5.04 -5.99 -21.25
C VAL A 106 -3.70 -6.56 -20.83
N VAL A 107 -3.69 -7.40 -19.80
CA VAL A 107 -2.48 -8.04 -19.29
C VAL A 107 -2.28 -9.39 -19.98
N PRO A 108 -1.09 -9.70 -20.51
CA PRO A 108 -0.79 -11.01 -21.06
C PRO A 108 -1.06 -12.12 -20.04
N LYS A 109 -1.75 -13.18 -20.47
CA LYS A 109 -2.00 -14.33 -19.60
C LYS A 109 -0.69 -15.07 -19.32
N CYS A 110 -0.51 -15.51 -18.08
CA CYS A 110 0.61 -16.40 -17.75
C CYS A 110 0.44 -17.73 -18.48
N ASN A 111 1.50 -18.17 -19.17
CA ASN A 111 1.55 -19.44 -19.89
C ASN A 111 1.74 -20.65 -18.96
N GLY A 112 1.86 -20.44 -17.65
CA GLY A 112 1.92 -21.49 -16.62
C GLY A 112 0.53 -21.85 -16.14
N GLY A 113 -0.01 -22.97 -16.62
CA GLY A 113 -1.28 -23.51 -16.15
C GLY A 113 -1.17 -24.07 -14.73
N GLY A 114 -1.22 -23.19 -13.72
CA GLY A 114 -1.29 -23.59 -12.31
C GLY A 114 -0.49 -22.74 -11.31
N ASP A 115 0.31 -21.78 -11.76
CA ASP A 115 1.13 -20.99 -10.84
C ASP A 115 0.29 -19.98 -10.05
N LYS A 116 0.55 -19.91 -8.73
CA LYS A 116 -0.06 -18.90 -7.85
C LYS A 116 0.42 -17.51 -8.28
N VAL A 117 -0.52 -16.56 -8.35
CA VAL A 117 -0.20 -15.16 -8.65
C VAL A 117 0.83 -14.63 -7.66
N ARG A 118 1.84 -13.92 -8.17
CA ARG A 118 2.94 -13.33 -7.40
C ARG A 118 3.03 -11.83 -7.61
N GLY A 119 2.73 -11.07 -6.57
CA GLY A 119 2.80 -9.60 -6.58
C GLY A 119 4.10 -9.05 -6.01
N PHE A 120 4.42 -7.81 -6.38
CA PHE A 120 5.45 -7.01 -5.73
C PHE A 120 4.83 -5.76 -5.10
N ASP A 121 4.99 -5.56 -3.80
CA ASP A 121 4.51 -4.37 -3.09
C ASP A 121 5.66 -3.41 -2.79
N ILE A 122 5.61 -2.22 -3.37
CA ILE A 122 6.64 -1.18 -3.26
C ILE A 122 6.26 -0.24 -2.11
N GLY A 123 7.11 -0.18 -1.07
CA GLY A 123 6.79 0.57 0.14
C GLY A 123 5.69 -0.11 0.93
N THR A 124 5.94 -1.38 1.30
CA THR A 124 4.98 -2.21 2.05
C THR A 124 4.65 -1.61 3.42
N GLY A 125 5.53 -0.74 3.94
CA GLY A 125 5.39 -0.03 5.21
C GLY A 125 5.41 -0.98 6.41
N VAL A 126 5.34 -0.40 7.61
CA VAL A 126 5.24 -1.20 8.85
C VAL A 126 3.99 -2.11 8.88
N ASN A 127 2.96 -1.74 8.12
CA ASN A 127 1.66 -2.37 8.16
C ASN A 127 1.55 -3.61 7.27
N CYS A 128 2.36 -3.73 6.21
CA CYS A 128 2.35 -4.88 5.28
C CYS A 128 0.92 -5.24 4.79
N ILE A 129 0.06 -4.23 4.59
CA ILE A 129 -1.37 -4.45 4.47
C ILE A 129 -1.74 -5.17 3.16
N TYR A 130 -1.06 -4.87 2.06
CA TYR A 130 -1.39 -5.47 0.76
C TYR A 130 -0.94 -6.93 0.66
N PRO A 131 0.30 -7.31 1.05
CA PRO A 131 0.70 -8.70 1.08
C PRO A 131 -0.20 -9.55 1.97
N LEU A 132 -0.55 -9.07 3.17
CA LEU A 132 -1.43 -9.80 4.09
C LEU A 132 -2.84 -9.99 3.52
N LEU A 133 -3.46 -8.92 3.00
CA LEU A 133 -4.81 -9.01 2.43
C LEU A 133 -4.85 -9.86 1.16
N GLY A 134 -3.92 -9.67 0.23
CA GLY A 134 -3.87 -10.44 -1.02
C GLY A 134 -3.59 -11.92 -0.78
N SER A 135 -2.70 -12.24 0.17
CA SER A 135 -2.39 -13.63 0.53
C SER A 135 -3.57 -14.30 1.24
N SER A 136 -4.17 -13.63 2.23
CA SER A 136 -5.32 -14.18 2.98
C SER A 136 -6.56 -14.37 2.10
N LEU A 137 -6.86 -13.39 1.21
CA LEU A 137 -8.08 -13.40 0.42
C LEU A 137 -7.99 -14.26 -0.84
N LEU A 138 -6.86 -14.20 -1.55
CA LEU A 138 -6.72 -14.75 -2.90
C LEU A 138 -5.60 -15.79 -3.02
N GLY A 139 -4.89 -16.09 -1.93
CA GLY A 139 -3.78 -17.03 -1.94
C GLY A 139 -2.59 -16.58 -2.79
N TRP A 140 -2.49 -15.28 -3.08
CA TRP A 140 -1.36 -14.70 -3.80
C TRP A 140 -0.10 -14.79 -2.96
N SER A 141 1.04 -14.84 -3.64
CA SER A 141 2.35 -14.66 -3.02
C SER A 141 2.84 -13.23 -3.26
N PHE A 142 3.71 -12.74 -2.40
CA PHE A 142 4.21 -11.38 -2.44
C PHE A 142 5.69 -11.28 -2.10
N VAL A 143 6.36 -10.33 -2.75
CA VAL A 143 7.55 -9.67 -2.21
C VAL A 143 7.14 -8.25 -1.82
N GLY A 144 7.27 -7.90 -0.54
CA GLY A 144 7.10 -6.53 -0.07
C GLY A 144 8.46 -5.89 0.17
N SER A 145 8.69 -4.69 -0.35
CA SER A 145 9.94 -3.95 -0.12
C SER A 145 9.73 -2.66 0.66
N ASP A 146 10.72 -2.25 1.43
CA ASP A 146 10.72 -0.93 2.07
C ASP A 146 12.12 -0.30 2.21
N VAL A 147 12.15 1.03 2.25
CA VAL A 147 13.36 1.86 2.36
C VAL A 147 13.76 2.18 3.80
N THR A 148 13.03 1.68 4.81
CA THR A 148 13.39 1.86 6.23
C THR A 148 13.53 0.54 6.97
N ASP A 149 14.49 0.45 7.91
CA ASP A 149 14.68 -0.76 8.73
C ASP A 149 13.46 -1.00 9.64
N VAL A 150 12.85 0.08 10.13
CA VAL A 150 11.64 0.03 10.98
C VAL A 150 10.47 -0.60 10.22
N ALA A 151 10.23 -0.19 8.97
CA ALA A 151 9.17 -0.78 8.16
C ALA A 151 9.43 -2.26 7.88
N VAL A 152 10.66 -2.63 7.50
CA VAL A 152 11.03 -4.04 7.26
C VAL A 152 10.82 -4.88 8.51
N GLU A 153 11.33 -4.45 9.66
CA GLU A 153 11.21 -5.18 10.93
C GLU A 153 9.74 -5.39 11.34
N TRP A 154 8.90 -4.36 11.21
CA TRP A 154 7.48 -4.47 11.56
C TRP A 154 6.66 -5.25 10.54
N ALA A 155 6.97 -5.12 9.25
CA ALA A 155 6.35 -5.95 8.21
C ALA A 155 6.66 -7.44 8.45
N GLU A 156 7.91 -7.78 8.75
CA GLU A 156 8.32 -9.15 9.11
C GLU A 156 7.60 -9.65 10.36
N ARG A 157 7.43 -8.81 11.40
CA ARG A 157 6.66 -9.16 12.60
C ARG A 157 5.18 -9.43 12.28
N ASN A 158 4.57 -8.63 11.42
CA ASN A 158 3.19 -8.80 11.01
C ASN A 158 3.02 -10.09 10.19
N VAL A 159 3.96 -10.41 9.30
CA VAL A 159 3.97 -11.71 8.59
C VAL A 159 4.18 -12.87 9.57
N GLY A 160 5.13 -12.77 10.50
CA GLY A 160 5.43 -13.79 11.51
C GLY A 160 4.29 -14.05 12.49
N SER A 161 3.41 -13.06 12.71
CA SER A 161 2.19 -13.21 13.51
C SER A 161 1.10 -14.02 12.78
N ASN A 162 1.27 -14.30 11.49
CA ASN A 162 0.37 -15.06 10.64
C ASN A 162 1.10 -16.25 9.99
N PRO A 163 1.45 -17.30 10.74
CA PRO A 163 2.31 -18.39 10.26
C PRO A 163 1.74 -19.15 9.05
N HIS A 164 0.41 -19.11 8.85
CA HIS A 164 -0.27 -19.71 7.70
C HIS A 164 0.01 -18.95 6.38
N LEU A 165 0.62 -17.76 6.43
CA LEU A 165 0.98 -16.92 5.28
C LEU A 165 2.49 -16.77 5.09
N SER A 166 3.33 -17.28 6.00
CA SER A 166 4.77 -17.00 6.00
C SER A 166 5.49 -17.49 4.74
N ASP A 167 5.03 -18.58 4.12
CA ASP A 167 5.59 -19.08 2.85
C ASP A 167 5.13 -18.29 1.63
N LEU A 168 4.12 -17.41 1.79
CA LEU A 168 3.58 -16.59 0.71
C LEU A 168 4.20 -15.20 0.66
N ILE A 169 4.78 -14.69 1.75
CA ILE A 169 5.19 -13.28 1.85
C ILE A 169 6.67 -13.20 2.24
N GLU A 170 7.48 -12.64 1.35
CA GLU A 170 8.87 -12.27 1.61
C GLU A 170 8.97 -10.74 1.80
N ILE A 171 9.69 -10.29 2.82
CA ILE A 171 9.99 -8.86 3.03
C ILE A 171 11.45 -8.58 2.65
N ARG A 172 11.70 -7.46 1.97
CA ARG A 172 13.02 -7.05 1.51
C ARG A 172 13.34 -5.60 1.86
N ARG A 173 14.61 -5.36 2.19
CA ARG A 173 15.16 -4.02 2.35
C ARG A 173 15.57 -3.44 1.00
N ALA A 174 14.99 -2.30 0.62
CA ALA A 174 15.33 -1.58 -0.61
C ALA A 174 16.48 -0.58 -0.37
N GLY A 175 17.41 -0.46 -1.32
CA GLY A 175 18.56 0.46 -1.22
C GLY A 175 19.83 -0.14 -0.61
N SER A 176 19.85 -1.45 -0.33
CA SER A 176 21.07 -2.19 0.06
C SER A 176 21.90 -2.69 -1.13
N ALA A 177 21.70 -2.15 -2.35
CA ALA A 177 22.54 -2.49 -3.48
C ALA A 177 24.01 -2.19 -3.13
N CYS A 178 24.76 -3.28 -2.97
CA CYS A 178 26.16 -3.37 -2.65
C CYS A 178 26.99 -2.39 -3.49
N ILE A 179 27.54 -1.36 -2.83
CA ILE A 179 28.72 -0.67 -3.36
C ILE A 179 29.91 -1.60 -3.13
N SER A 180 30.07 -2.64 -3.95
CA SER A 180 31.38 -3.23 -4.19
C SER A 180 32.08 -2.41 -5.27
N CYS A 181 32.39 -1.15 -4.98
CA CYS A 181 33.29 -0.37 -5.82
C CYS A 181 34.69 -0.51 -5.23
N SER A 182 35.49 -1.33 -5.91
CA SER A 182 36.93 -1.43 -5.72
C SER A 182 37.54 -0.04 -5.62
N ALA A 183 38.21 0.22 -4.50
CA ALA A 183 38.98 1.42 -4.28
C ALA A 183 40.23 1.38 -5.17
N ASP A 184 40.13 1.92 -6.37
CA ASP A 184 41.30 2.39 -7.12
C ASP A 184 41.10 3.86 -7.45
N GLY A 185 41.73 4.69 -6.62
CA GLY A 185 41.74 6.13 -6.76
C GLY A 185 42.50 6.56 -8.01
N LYS A 186 41.93 7.54 -8.71
CA LYS A 186 42.69 8.61 -9.36
C LYS A 186 41.82 9.84 -9.55
N SER A 187 42.22 10.88 -8.83
CA SER A 187 41.74 12.25 -8.93
C SER A 187 42.12 12.86 -10.28
N SER A 188 41.15 13.50 -10.96
CA SER A 188 41.44 14.60 -11.87
C SER A 188 40.25 15.55 -11.95
N SER A 189 40.54 16.79 -11.61
CA SER A 189 39.76 18.02 -11.70
C SER A 189 39.33 18.37 -13.14
N GLY A 190 38.12 18.91 -13.33
CA GLY A 190 37.70 19.53 -14.58
C GLY A 190 36.34 20.22 -14.44
N GLY A 191 36.23 21.47 -14.89
CA GLY A 191 35.11 22.37 -14.61
C GLY A 191 33.85 22.19 -15.44
N ARG A 192 32.79 22.87 -14.96
CA ARG A 192 31.61 23.44 -15.63
C ARG A 192 30.89 22.59 -16.69
N ASP A 193 29.65 22.23 -16.36
CA ASP A 193 28.46 22.69 -17.10
C ASP A 193 27.22 22.56 -16.19
N SER A 194 26.59 23.70 -15.89
CA SER A 194 25.28 23.73 -15.22
C SER A 194 24.19 23.63 -16.26
N GLU A 195 23.96 22.41 -16.76
CA GLU A 195 22.67 22.07 -17.36
C GLU A 195 21.73 21.60 -16.25
N SER A 196 20.59 22.25 -16.14
CA SER A 196 19.50 21.91 -15.24
C SER A 196 18.94 20.52 -15.59
N LYS A 197 19.57 19.47 -15.09
CA LYS A 197 18.96 18.14 -15.01
C LYS A 197 17.96 18.17 -13.87
N ASN A 198 16.72 18.49 -14.23
CA ASN A 198 15.55 18.49 -13.34
C ASN A 198 15.09 17.06 -12.95
N GLY A 199 16.03 16.11 -12.88
CA GLY A 199 15.79 14.72 -12.55
C GLY A 199 16.11 14.46 -11.08
N TYR A 200 15.21 13.78 -10.39
CA TYR A 200 15.43 13.26 -9.06
C TYR A 200 16.60 12.24 -9.06
N TYR A 201 17.49 12.30 -8.06
CA TYR A 201 18.69 11.45 -7.93
C TYR A 201 18.55 10.38 -6.83
N GLY A 202 17.32 9.97 -6.50
CA GLY A 202 17.12 8.93 -5.50
C GLY A 202 17.48 7.52 -6.00
N PRO A 203 17.53 6.54 -5.07
CA PRO A 203 17.76 5.14 -5.41
C PRO A 203 16.67 4.61 -6.35
N LEU A 204 17.02 3.58 -7.12
CA LEU A 204 16.04 2.81 -7.89
C LEU A 204 14.99 2.20 -6.96
N VAL A 205 13.76 2.09 -7.43
CA VAL A 205 12.60 1.68 -6.60
C VAL A 205 12.43 0.17 -6.64
N LEU A 206 12.58 -0.43 -7.82
CA LEU A 206 12.47 -1.86 -8.07
C LEU A 206 13.82 -2.49 -8.44
N ASP A 207 14.65 -1.76 -9.19
CA ASP A 207 15.96 -2.25 -9.62
C ASP A 207 16.92 -2.37 -8.42
N GLY A 208 17.59 -3.53 -8.33
CA GLY A 208 18.38 -3.93 -7.16
C GLY A 208 17.59 -4.61 -6.03
N VAL A 209 16.24 -4.65 -6.09
CA VAL A 209 15.40 -5.40 -5.12
C VAL A 209 14.73 -6.60 -5.77
N VAL A 210 14.35 -6.47 -7.05
CA VAL A 210 13.97 -7.59 -7.91
C VAL A 210 15.24 -8.37 -8.26
N LYS A 211 15.29 -9.66 -7.94
CA LYS A 211 16.47 -10.52 -8.18
C LYS A 211 16.43 -11.07 -9.61
N ASP A 212 17.60 -11.39 -10.15
CA ASP A 212 17.73 -12.01 -11.48
C ASP A 212 16.91 -13.29 -11.58
N GLY A 213 16.14 -13.42 -12.67
CA GLY A 213 15.29 -14.59 -12.94
C GLY A 213 13.97 -14.61 -12.17
N GLU A 214 13.68 -13.61 -11.35
CA GLU A 214 12.35 -13.49 -10.74
C GLU A 214 11.32 -12.94 -11.72
N HIS A 215 10.12 -13.51 -11.63
CA HIS A 215 8.96 -13.07 -12.36
C HIS A 215 7.81 -12.73 -11.41
N PHE A 216 7.05 -11.71 -11.77
CA PHE A 216 5.93 -11.16 -11.02
C PHE A 216 4.76 -10.89 -11.97
N ASP A 217 3.56 -11.11 -11.45
CA ASP A 217 2.30 -10.90 -12.13
C ASP A 217 1.85 -9.44 -12.11
N PHE A 218 2.30 -8.67 -11.12
CA PHE A 218 2.04 -7.25 -10.98
C PHE A 218 3.02 -6.63 -9.98
N CYS A 219 3.15 -5.31 -10.04
CA CYS A 219 3.58 -4.53 -8.88
C CYS A 219 2.44 -3.61 -8.42
N MET A 220 2.48 -3.23 -7.15
CA MET A 220 1.58 -2.23 -6.58
C MET A 220 2.36 -1.31 -5.65
N CYS A 221 1.80 -0.12 -5.44
CA CYS A 221 2.37 0.89 -4.58
C CYS A 221 1.27 1.83 -4.09
N ASN A 222 1.36 2.25 -2.83
CA ASN A 222 0.69 3.45 -2.34
C ASN A 222 1.76 4.55 -2.18
N PRO A 223 1.99 5.38 -3.20
CA PRO A 223 3.13 6.27 -3.23
C PRO A 223 3.07 7.33 -2.12
N PRO A 224 4.22 7.87 -1.68
CA PRO A 224 4.24 9.07 -0.86
C PRO A 224 3.58 10.22 -1.62
N PHE A 225 2.54 10.82 -1.03
CA PHE A 225 1.66 11.76 -1.72
C PHE A 225 2.18 13.21 -1.72
N PHE A 226 3.11 13.55 -0.83
CA PHE A 226 3.44 14.94 -0.53
C PHE A 226 4.89 15.28 -0.90
N GLU A 227 5.14 16.56 -1.22
CA GLU A 227 6.51 17.07 -1.38
C GLU A 227 7.17 17.41 -0.04
N ASN A 228 6.37 17.66 0.99
CA ASN A 228 6.82 18.00 2.34
C ASN A 228 5.75 17.63 3.39
N MET A 229 6.15 17.58 4.67
CA MET A 229 5.24 17.20 5.77
C MET A 229 4.19 18.28 6.09
N ASP A 230 4.42 19.54 5.72
CA ASP A 230 3.45 20.62 5.97
C ASP A 230 2.16 20.38 5.16
N GLU A 231 2.28 19.84 3.95
CA GLU A 231 1.15 19.42 3.11
C GLU A 231 0.42 18.19 3.66
N ALA A 232 1.16 17.23 4.24
CA ALA A 232 0.61 16.00 4.79
C ALA A 232 -0.36 16.27 5.96
N GLY A 233 -0.08 17.29 6.78
CA GLY A 233 -0.88 17.67 7.95
C GLY A 233 -2.19 18.41 7.66
N LEU A 234 -2.53 18.69 6.40
CA LEU A 234 -3.63 19.60 6.04
C LEU A 234 -5.05 19.00 6.14
N ASN A 235 -5.20 17.70 6.40
CA ASN A 235 -6.54 17.09 6.53
C ASN A 235 -6.97 17.00 8.01
N PRO A 236 -7.79 17.93 8.53
CA PRO A 236 -8.18 17.95 9.93
C PRO A 236 -9.19 16.86 10.31
N LYS A 237 -9.70 16.08 9.34
CA LYS A 237 -10.76 15.09 9.56
C LYS A 237 -10.25 13.67 9.81
N THR A 238 -8.94 13.47 9.73
CA THR A 238 -8.30 12.16 9.87
C THR A 238 -7.01 12.29 10.65
N SER A 239 -6.65 11.27 11.43
CA SER A 239 -5.34 11.19 12.07
C SER A 239 -4.26 11.19 10.99
N CYS A 240 -3.41 12.21 11.00
CA CYS A 240 -2.23 12.27 10.14
C CYS A 240 -1.09 11.48 10.82
N GLY A 241 -1.23 10.16 10.88
CA GLY A 241 -0.10 9.27 11.15
C GLY A 241 0.75 9.09 9.89
N GLY A 242 2.02 8.71 10.05
CA GLY A 242 2.95 8.47 8.96
C GLY A 242 4.28 9.18 9.16
N THR A 243 5.38 8.50 8.87
CA THR A 243 6.71 9.13 8.90
C THR A 243 6.96 9.97 7.65
N SER A 244 8.01 10.81 7.67
CA SER A 244 8.46 11.54 6.47
C SER A 244 8.73 10.61 5.29
N GLU A 245 9.28 9.43 5.56
CA GLU A 245 9.64 8.45 4.54
C GLU A 245 8.43 7.72 3.94
N GLU A 246 7.31 7.63 4.69
CA GLU A 246 6.03 7.09 4.17
C GLU A 246 5.24 8.12 3.36
N MET A 247 5.42 9.41 3.66
CA MET A 247 4.51 10.47 3.21
C MET A 247 5.15 11.41 2.17
N VAL A 248 6.48 11.52 2.16
CA VAL A 248 7.22 12.51 1.38
C VAL A 248 8.25 11.87 0.46
N CYS A 249 8.31 12.35 -0.77
CA CYS A 249 9.39 12.07 -1.72
C CYS A 249 9.85 13.37 -2.38
N PRO A 250 11.16 13.63 -2.54
CA PRO A 250 11.60 14.81 -3.27
C PRO A 250 11.11 14.78 -4.73
N GLY A 251 10.41 15.84 -5.15
CA GLY A 251 9.70 15.90 -6.44
C GLY A 251 8.30 15.26 -6.42
N GLY A 252 7.84 14.86 -5.22
CA GLY A 252 6.50 14.36 -4.95
C GLY A 252 6.16 13.04 -5.62
N GLU A 253 4.87 12.70 -5.59
CA GLU A 253 4.31 11.51 -6.24
C GLU A 253 4.72 11.41 -7.72
N LYS A 254 4.77 12.54 -8.43
CA LYS A 254 5.13 12.57 -9.85
C LYS A 254 6.54 12.03 -10.09
N ALA A 255 7.53 12.47 -9.32
CA ALA A 255 8.89 11.97 -9.48
C ALA A 255 8.98 10.48 -9.13
N PHE A 256 8.31 10.07 -8.05
CA PHE A 256 8.27 8.68 -7.60
C PHE A 256 7.66 7.74 -8.67
N ILE A 257 6.50 8.08 -9.22
CA ILE A 257 5.85 7.31 -10.29
C ILE A 257 6.66 7.32 -11.59
N THR A 258 7.28 8.45 -11.93
CA THR A 258 8.19 8.52 -13.10
C THR A 258 9.32 7.51 -12.97
N ARG A 259 9.86 7.32 -11.77
CA ARG A 259 10.90 6.33 -11.51
C ARG A 259 10.40 4.90 -11.67
N ILE A 260 9.21 4.57 -11.18
CA ILE A 260 8.60 3.24 -11.40
C ILE A 260 8.44 2.97 -12.91
N ILE A 261 8.06 3.98 -13.69
CA ILE A 261 7.95 3.86 -15.15
C ILE A 261 9.33 3.58 -15.77
N GLU A 262 10.38 4.29 -15.36
CA GLU A 262 11.75 4.04 -15.82
C GLU A 262 12.23 2.63 -15.48
N ASP A 263 12.03 2.19 -14.23
CA ASP A 263 12.38 0.85 -13.76
C ASP A 263 11.63 -0.23 -14.57
N SER A 264 10.38 0.03 -14.96
CA SER A 264 9.58 -0.90 -15.77
C SER A 264 10.18 -1.16 -17.16
N VAL A 265 10.92 -0.19 -17.73
CA VAL A 265 11.60 -0.36 -19.03
C VAL A 265 12.77 -1.33 -18.90
N VAL A 266 13.50 -1.25 -17.77
CA VAL A 266 14.63 -2.13 -17.45
C VAL A 266 14.12 -3.54 -17.09
N LEU A 267 13.08 -3.61 -16.28
CA LEU A 267 12.50 -4.85 -15.72
C LEU A 267 11.36 -5.43 -16.57
N LYS A 268 11.26 -5.04 -17.85
CA LYS A 268 10.18 -5.43 -18.77
C LYS A 268 9.99 -6.93 -18.99
N GLN A 269 10.93 -7.76 -18.53
CA GLN A 269 10.83 -9.24 -18.60
C GLN A 269 10.55 -9.86 -17.23
N SER A 270 10.67 -9.10 -16.14
CA SER A 270 10.40 -9.54 -14.77
C SER A 270 8.94 -9.33 -14.38
N PHE A 271 8.23 -8.41 -15.04
CA PHE A 271 6.79 -8.19 -14.85
C PHE A 271 6.03 -8.49 -16.14
N ARG A 272 4.81 -9.03 -16.02
CA ARG A 272 3.90 -9.23 -17.15
C ARG A 272 3.15 -7.97 -17.57
#